data_AF-A0A370L4X6-F1
#
_entry.id   AF-A0A370L4X6-F1
#
_cell.length_a   1.000
_cell.length_b   1.000
_cell.length_c   1.000
_cell.angle_alpha   90.00
_cell.angle_beta   90.00
_cell.angle_gamma   90.00
#
_symmetry.space_group_name_H-M   'P 1'
#
loop_
_entity.id
_entity.type
_entity.pdbx_description
1 polymer ?
#
loop_
_entity_poly.entity_id
_entity_poly.type
_entity_poly.pdbx_seq_one_letter_code
_entity_poly.pdbx_strand_id
1 'polypeptide(L)'
;MLFSGLTTAGVLALAGFFLRLFYERYWSWRACIAEAESSCLTPDGNNLTGGGMVWSIPAAIFGLIALLRILRSIRRFTTRR
;
A
#
# COMPACT_ATOMS: atom_id res chain seq x y z
N MET A 1 17.08 -20.73 -4.53
CA MET A 1 15.64 -20.40 -4.62
C MET A 1 15.04 -19.93 -3.28
N LEU A 2 15.44 -20.50 -2.13
CA LEU A 2 14.93 -20.11 -0.79
C LEU A 2 15.07 -18.61 -0.46
N PHE A 3 16.25 -18.01 -0.70
CA PHE A 3 16.50 -16.59 -0.43
C PHE A 3 15.61 -15.62 -1.24
N SER A 4 15.28 -15.97 -2.49
CA SER A 4 14.37 -15.16 -3.32
C SER A 4 12.90 -15.30 -2.90
N GLY A 5 12.51 -16.46 -2.36
CA GLY A 5 11.17 -16.69 -1.82
C GLY A 5 10.93 -15.87 -0.54
N LEU A 6 11.86 -15.95 0.42
CA LEU A 6 11.77 -15.22 1.69
C LEU A 6 11.70 -13.70 1.49
N THR A 7 12.52 -13.16 0.57
CA THR A 7 12.49 -11.72 0.25
C THR A 7 11.18 -11.30 -0.43
N THR A 8 10.53 -12.16 -1.21
CA THR A 8 9.26 -11.84 -1.86
C THR A 8 8.11 -11.85 -0.86
N ALA A 9 8.09 -12.83 0.07
CA ALA A 9 7.13 -12.86 1.17
C ALA A 9 7.26 -11.62 2.07
N GLY A 10 8.49 -11.20 2.40
CA GLY A 10 8.72 -9.98 3.18
C GLY A 10 8.21 -8.71 2.48
N VAL A 11 8.45 -8.58 1.17
CA VAL A 11 7.92 -7.45 0.38
C VAL A 11 6.39 -7.47 0.33
N LEU A 12 5.76 -8.65 0.21
CA LEU A 12 4.30 -8.77 0.23
C LEU A 12 3.70 -8.38 1.59
N ALA A 13 4.33 -8.79 2.69
CA ALA A 13 3.90 -8.42 4.03
C ALA A 13 3.98 -6.89 4.23
N LEU A 14 5.09 -6.26 3.82
CA LEU A 14 5.24 -4.81 3.87
C LEU A 14 4.23 -4.10 2.98
N ALA A 15 4.00 -4.59 1.76
CA ALA A 15 3.00 -4.04 0.85
C ALA A 15 1.60 -4.07 1.48
N GLY A 16 1.19 -5.21 2.03
CA GLY A 16 -0.11 -5.35 2.72
C GLY A 16 -0.24 -4.44 3.93
N PHE A 17 0.81 -4.35 4.76
CA PHE A 17 0.85 -3.46 5.91
C PHE A 17 0.67 -1.98 5.52
N PHE A 18 1.44 -1.49 4.54
CA PHE A 18 1.33 -0.11 4.10
C PHE A 18 0.01 0.17 3.36
N LEU A 19 -0.51 -0.79 2.58
CA LEU A 19 -1.84 -0.66 1.97
C LEU A 19 -2.92 -0.53 3.03
N ARG A 20 -2.83 -1.31 4.12
CA ARG A 20 -3.78 -1.25 5.24
C ARG A 20 -3.74 0.10 5.93
N LEU A 21 -2.54 0.63 6.19
CA LEU A 21 -2.38 1.97 6.77
C LEU A 21 -2.92 3.07 5.87
N PHE A 22 -2.63 3.00 4.57
CA PHE A 22 -3.19 3.92 3.58
C PHE A 22 -4.72 3.85 3.54
N TYR A 23 -5.28 2.64 3.62
CA TYR A 23 -6.73 2.45 3.63
C TYR A 23 -7.37 3.12 4.84
N GLU A 24 -6.87 2.83 6.04
CA GLU A 24 -7.43 3.36 7.30
C GLU A 24 -7.24 4.87 7.46
N ARG A 25 -6.10 5.40 7.00
CA ARG A 25 -5.73 6.80 7.25
C ARG A 25 -6.11 7.76 6.12
N TYR A 26 -6.40 7.26 4.92
CA TYR A 26 -6.71 8.10 3.76
C TYR A 26 -7.92 7.61 2.98
N TRP A 27 -7.90 6.36 2.51
CA TRP A 27 -8.88 5.90 1.53
C TRP A 27 -10.31 5.83 2.08
N SER A 28 -10.48 5.37 3.32
CA SER A 28 -11.78 5.33 4.01
C SER A 28 -12.39 6.72 4.18
N TRP A 29 -11.56 7.76 4.28
CA TRP A 29 -11.95 9.15 4.49
C TRP A 29 -11.91 9.99 3.21
N ARG A 30 -11.69 9.36 2.04
CA ARG A 30 -11.45 10.08 0.77
C ARG A 30 -12.55 11.07 0.40
N ALA A 31 -13.81 10.78 0.77
CA ALA A 31 -14.95 11.67 0.51
C ALA A 31 -14.85 12.94 1.38
N CYS A 32 -14.62 12.78 2.68
CA CYS A 32 -14.39 13.89 3.60
C CYS A 32 -13.16 14.72 3.21
N ILE A 33 -12.06 14.07 2.78
CA ILE A 33 -10.86 14.78 2.31
C ILE A 33 -11.14 15.56 1.00
N ALA A 34 -11.96 15.00 0.10
CA ALA A 34 -12.31 15.65 -1.16
C ALA A 34 -13.25 16.85 -0.98
N GLU A 35 -14.12 16.81 0.04
CA GLU A 35 -15.06 17.89 0.36
C GLU A 35 -14.48 18.94 1.31
N ALA A 36 -13.48 18.58 2.13
CA ALA A 36 -12.89 19.49 3.09
C ALA A 36 -11.90 20.45 2.42
N GLU A 37 -12.29 21.72 2.28
CA GLU A 37 -11.39 22.79 1.80
C GLU A 37 -10.24 23.10 2.77
N SER A 38 -10.32 22.66 4.04
CA SER A 38 -9.31 23.00 5.06
C SER A 38 -8.97 21.91 6.08
N SER A 39 -9.90 21.06 6.52
CA SER A 39 -9.59 19.97 7.47
C SER A 39 -10.65 18.86 7.50
N CYS A 40 -10.25 17.62 7.19
CA CYS A 40 -11.02 16.43 7.50
C CYS A 40 -10.61 15.89 8.88
N LEU A 41 -11.53 15.90 9.84
CA LEU A 41 -11.29 15.43 11.21
C LEU A 41 -11.95 14.05 11.42
N THR A 42 -11.26 13.12 12.10
CA THR A 42 -11.93 11.94 12.65
C THR A 42 -12.95 12.36 13.72
N PRO A 43 -13.90 11.49 14.10
CA PRO A 43 -14.79 11.73 15.25
C PRO A 43 -14.04 12.08 16.55
N ASP A 44 -12.82 11.56 16.70
CA ASP A 44 -11.92 11.86 17.83
C ASP A 44 -11.15 13.18 17.67
N GLY A 45 -11.40 13.95 16.61
CA GLY A 45 -10.77 15.25 16.36
C GLY A 45 -9.39 15.20 15.67
N ASN A 46 -8.92 14.05 15.18
CA ASN A 46 -7.62 13.95 14.50
C ASN A 46 -7.70 14.46 13.06
N ASN A 47 -6.76 15.33 12.66
CA ASN A 47 -6.67 15.83 11.29
C ASN A 47 -6.04 14.80 10.33
N LEU A 48 -6.84 14.39 9.35
CA LEU A 48 -6.50 13.37 8.37
C LEU A 48 -5.85 13.93 7.10
N THR A 49 -6.04 15.22 6.84
CA THR A 49 -5.69 15.88 5.58
C THR A 49 -4.19 15.83 5.27
N GLY A 50 -3.34 15.95 6.31
CA GLY A 50 -1.88 15.84 6.17
C GLY A 50 -1.32 14.43 6.41
N GLY A 51 -1.92 13.67 7.32
CA GLY A 51 -1.38 12.38 7.78
C GLY A 51 -1.69 11.20 6.86
N GLY A 52 -2.82 11.23 6.15
CA GLY A 52 -3.26 10.13 5.30
C GLY A 52 -2.42 9.96 4.03
N MET A 53 -2.03 11.08 3.40
CA MET A 53 -1.33 11.06 2.11
C MET A 53 0.10 10.52 2.21
N VAL A 54 0.75 10.69 3.37
CA VAL A 54 2.12 10.18 3.63
C VAL A 54 2.21 8.67 3.43
N TRP A 55 1.15 7.92 3.75
CA TRP A 55 1.13 6.46 3.63
C TRP A 55 0.92 5.95 2.20
N SER A 56 0.47 6.82 1.28
CA SER A 56 0.26 6.47 -0.12
C SER A 56 1.56 6.11 -0.83
N ILE A 57 2.64 6.85 -0.53
CA ILE A 57 3.96 6.67 -1.15
C ILE A 57 4.55 5.28 -0.84
N PRO A 58 4.74 4.88 0.44
CA PRO A 58 5.26 3.55 0.74
C PRO A 58 4.30 2.45 0.27
N ALA A 59 2.97 2.64 0.38
CA ALA A 59 2.00 1.68 -0.13
C ALA A 59 2.17 1.43 -1.63
N ALA A 60 2.33 2.49 -2.42
CA ALA A 60 2.54 2.40 -3.87
C ALA A 60 3.89 1.73 -4.21
N ILE A 61 4.98 2.11 -3.54
CA ILE A 61 6.31 1.55 -3.78
C ILE A 61 6.33 0.05 -3.48
N PHE A 62 5.93 -0.35 -2.28
CA PHE A 62 5.95 -1.76 -1.89
C PHE A 62 4.93 -2.58 -2.69
N GLY A 63 3.76 -2.02 -2.99
CA GLY A 63 2.76 -2.65 -3.86
C GLY A 63 3.29 -2.90 -5.28
N LEU A 64 3.97 -1.92 -5.89
CA LEU A 64 4.55 -2.07 -7.22
C LEU A 64 5.68 -3.12 -7.24
N ILE A 65 6.57 -3.10 -6.25
CA ILE A 65 7.66 -4.09 -6.15
C ILE A 65 7.07 -5.49 -5.97
N ALA A 66 6.06 -5.65 -5.11
CA ALA A 66 5.35 -6.92 -4.92
C ALA A 66 4.75 -7.43 -6.24
N LEU A 67 4.03 -6.57 -6.97
CA LEU A 67 3.41 -6.90 -8.24
C LEU A 67 4.45 -7.34 -9.28
N LEU A 68 5.53 -6.58 -9.44
CA LEU A 68 6.61 -6.92 -10.38
C LEU A 68 7.28 -8.25 -10.05
N ARG A 69 7.46 -8.57 -8.75
CA ARG A 69 8.03 -9.86 -8.33
C ARG A 69 7.09 -11.02 -8.63
N ILE A 70 5.80 -10.87 -8.35
CA ILE A 70 4.78 -11.88 -8.68
C ILE A 70 4.76 -12.11 -10.20
N LEU A 71 4.65 -11.05 -11.01
CA LEU A 71 4.61 -11.15 -12.47
C LEU A 71 5.85 -11.82 -13.04
N ARG A 72 7.05 -11.50 -12.53
CA ARG A 72 8.30 -12.17 -12.93
C ARG A 72 8.31 -13.64 -12.54
N SER A 73 7.79 -13.98 -11.36
CA SER A 73 7.68 -15.37 -10.91
C SER A 73 6.77 -16.17 -11.84
N ILE A 74 5.56 -15.65 -12.10
CA ILE A 74 4.57 -16.26 -13.00
C ILE A 74 5.18 -16.47 -14.39
N ARG A 75 5.80 -15.43 -14.99
CA ARG A 75 6.46 -15.54 -16.30
C ARG A 75 7.52 -16.65 -16.33
N ARG A 76 8.36 -16.76 -15.28
CA ARG A 76 9.36 -17.83 -15.19
C ARG A 76 8.76 -19.23 -15.11
N PHE A 77 7.62 -19.39 -14.44
CA PHE A 77 6.90 -20.66 -14.41
C PHE A 77 6.27 -20.98 -15.75
N THR A 78 5.68 -20.00 -16.44
CA THR A 78 5.08 -20.18 -17.77
C THR A 78 6.13 -20.55 -18.83
N THR A 79 7.32 -19.93 -18.82
CA THR A 79 8.39 -20.21 -19.80
C THR A 79 9.15 -21.53 -19.55
N ARG A 80 9.00 -22.14 -18.37
CA ARG A 80 9.63 -23.44 -18.03
C ARG A 80 8.72 -24.66 -18.30
N ARG A 81 7.48 -24.43 -18.71
CA ARG A 81 6.59 -25.47 -19.26
C ARG A 81 6.80 -25.56 -20.77
#